data_AF-A0A2P4YPL5-F1
#
_entry.id   AF-A0A2P4YPL5-F1
#
_cell.length_a   1.000
_cell.length_b   1.000
_cell.length_c   1.000
_cell.angle_alpha   90.00
_cell.angle_beta   90.00
_cell.angle_gamma   90.00
#
_symmetry.space_group_name_H-M   'P 1'
#
loop_
_entity.id
_entity.type
_entity.pdbx_description
1 polymer ?
#
loop_
_entity_poly.entity_id
_entity_poly.type
_entity_poly.pdbx_seq_one_letter_code
_entity_poly.pdbx_strand_id
1 'polypeptide(L)'
;MNWPREALQSVADRLLASVSLPSEDVRTALVDMCSIVHTTSNDFGDEFLSQLQRYVYTTPKSYLDLIGLYLKMLQEKRAVLQTIKNRMEVGVKKLEETNSIVDSLKSELIELQPILAKKAIEAEELLKRVSVDQKAAAVVRERVSQDEATVTKQADEVALVQADAQKDLDVAMPALNNAIKALDSLSKNDITEVKSFAKPPEAVETVMNAVCLLFNEKQSWDGAKKILGDVAFLDKLKNFDKDNIPAATLKKLSKAVAEPGMAVEVVSKVSKAATSLCMWVHAMDVYSKVAKEVGPKKENLERMNQKLAEANAILSQKQEELRVVNENVAMLEKQCKDTLDEKDKLANDAAVTEKRLVRAEKLISGLSVEGARWKESVASLAESILALIGDTFLAAACISYYGPFTGGFRQRIVDQW
;
A
#
# COMPACT_ATOMS: atom_id res chain seq x y z
N MET A 1 44.67 -88.68 -4.11
CA MET A 1 43.97 -88.70 -5.41
C MET A 1 43.83 -87.25 -5.85
N ASN A 2 44.61 -86.84 -6.84
CA ASN A 2 44.62 -85.46 -7.32
C ASN A 2 43.46 -85.28 -8.30
N TRP A 3 42.70 -84.19 -8.16
CA TRP A 3 41.66 -83.85 -9.12
C TRP A 3 42.29 -83.43 -10.45
N PRO A 4 41.74 -83.86 -11.60
CA PRO A 4 42.22 -83.39 -12.90
C PRO A 4 41.90 -81.89 -13.08
N ARG A 5 42.70 -81.21 -13.92
CA ARG A 5 42.59 -79.76 -14.18
C ARG A 5 41.17 -79.34 -14.58
N GLU A 6 40.52 -80.13 -15.43
CA GLU A 6 39.16 -79.89 -15.92
C GLU A 6 38.11 -79.93 -14.78
N ALA A 7 38.27 -80.84 -13.81
CA ALA A 7 37.40 -80.92 -12.66
C ALA A 7 37.60 -79.73 -11.71
N LEU A 8 38.84 -79.30 -11.50
CA LEU A 8 39.16 -78.09 -10.72
C LEU A 8 38.54 -76.85 -11.36
N GLN A 9 38.69 -76.68 -12.67
CA GLN A 9 38.11 -75.57 -13.42
C GLN A 9 36.58 -75.58 -13.34
N SER A 10 35.93 -76.73 -13.55
CA SER A 10 34.46 -76.83 -13.46
C SER A 10 33.92 -76.46 -12.07
N VAL A 11 34.62 -76.88 -11.00
CA VAL A 11 34.24 -76.53 -9.63
C VAL A 11 34.46 -75.03 -9.37
N ALA A 12 35.59 -74.46 -9.80
CA ALA A 12 35.84 -73.03 -9.67
C ALA A 12 34.82 -72.19 -10.43
N ASP A 13 34.49 -72.54 -11.67
CA ASP A 13 33.51 -71.85 -12.48
C ASP A 13 32.14 -71.78 -11.78
N ARG A 14 31.68 -72.93 -11.25
CA ARG A 14 30.43 -73.00 -10.49
C ARG A 14 30.45 -72.14 -9.22
N LEU A 15 31.56 -72.10 -8.49
CA LEU A 15 31.68 -71.33 -7.25
C LEU A 15 31.87 -69.83 -7.49
N LEU A 16 32.50 -69.45 -8.60
CA LEU A 16 32.73 -68.06 -8.99
C LEU A 16 31.54 -67.46 -9.76
N ALA A 17 30.56 -68.25 -10.17
CA ALA A 17 29.40 -67.81 -10.94
C ALA A 17 28.62 -66.64 -10.30
N SER A 18 28.54 -66.58 -8.97
CA SER A 18 27.85 -65.51 -8.24
C SER A 18 28.67 -64.22 -8.08
N VAL A 19 29.95 -64.21 -8.51
CA VAL A 19 30.83 -63.05 -8.40
C VAL A 19 30.62 -62.13 -9.60
N SER A 20 30.36 -60.86 -9.29
CA SER A 20 30.37 -59.79 -10.28
C SER A 20 31.83 -59.46 -10.66
N LEU A 21 32.20 -59.77 -11.90
CA LEU A 21 33.51 -59.53 -12.50
C LEU A 21 33.37 -58.55 -13.69
N PRO A 22 34.44 -57.81 -14.03
CA PRO A 22 34.39 -56.78 -15.10
C PRO A 22 34.12 -57.35 -16.50
N SER A 23 34.59 -58.57 -16.78
CA SER A 23 34.39 -59.25 -18.05
C SER A 23 34.42 -60.77 -17.88
N GLU A 24 33.90 -61.48 -18.87
CA GLU A 24 33.99 -62.95 -18.92
C GLU A 24 35.43 -63.43 -19.12
N ASP A 25 36.30 -62.67 -19.79
CA ASP A 25 37.73 -63.01 -19.90
C ASP A 25 38.41 -63.08 -18.53
N VAL A 26 38.09 -62.13 -17.63
CA VAL A 26 38.61 -62.13 -16.25
C VAL A 26 38.07 -63.33 -15.48
N ARG A 27 36.82 -63.73 -15.72
CA ARG A 27 36.23 -64.94 -15.12
C ARG A 27 37.00 -66.18 -15.57
N THR A 28 37.20 -66.36 -16.87
CA THR A 28 37.94 -67.49 -17.42
C THR A 28 39.37 -67.55 -16.88
N ALA A 29 40.07 -66.41 -16.83
CA ALA A 29 41.42 -66.33 -16.28
C ALA A 29 41.46 -66.71 -14.79
N LEU A 30 40.49 -66.25 -13.99
CA LEU A 30 40.41 -66.57 -12.57
C LEU A 30 40.07 -68.04 -12.31
N VAL A 31 39.19 -68.64 -13.11
CA VAL A 31 38.89 -70.07 -13.09
C VAL A 31 40.14 -70.89 -13.40
N ASP A 32 40.91 -70.47 -14.40
CA ASP A 32 42.16 -71.14 -14.75
C ASP A 32 43.21 -71.01 -13.64
N MET A 33 43.35 -69.81 -13.06
CA MET A 33 44.27 -69.58 -11.95
C MET A 33 43.92 -70.38 -10.68
N CYS A 34 42.63 -70.60 -10.39
CA CYS A 34 42.24 -71.53 -9.33
C CYS A 34 42.88 -72.91 -9.54
N SER A 35 42.80 -73.42 -10.77
CA SER A 35 43.36 -74.72 -11.13
C SER A 35 44.89 -74.72 -11.04
N ILE A 36 45.54 -73.70 -11.62
CA ILE A 36 47.00 -73.53 -11.61
C ILE A 36 47.55 -73.48 -10.18
N VAL A 37 46.99 -72.64 -9.30
CA VAL A 37 47.44 -72.53 -7.90
C VAL A 37 47.38 -73.87 -7.18
N HIS A 38 46.31 -74.64 -7.38
CA HIS A 38 46.15 -75.94 -6.74
C HIS A 38 47.14 -76.97 -7.28
N THR A 39 47.33 -77.06 -8.60
CA THR A 39 48.27 -78.01 -9.20
C THR A 39 49.71 -77.66 -8.87
N THR A 40 50.09 -76.38 -8.99
CA THR A 40 51.43 -75.90 -8.65
C THR A 40 51.75 -76.14 -7.18
N SER A 41 50.79 -75.98 -6.27
CA SER A 41 50.99 -76.32 -4.85
C SER A 41 51.29 -77.81 -4.62
N ASN A 42 50.70 -78.70 -5.42
CA ASN A 42 50.99 -80.13 -5.37
C ASN A 42 52.42 -80.42 -5.87
N ASP A 43 52.78 -79.83 -7.00
CA ASP A 43 54.10 -80.00 -7.62
C ASP A 43 55.22 -79.52 -6.69
N PHE A 44 55.03 -78.36 -6.05
CA PHE A 44 55.95 -77.87 -5.02
C PHE A 44 55.95 -78.74 -3.76
N GLY A 45 54.84 -79.40 -3.43
CA GLY A 45 54.78 -80.39 -2.35
C GLY A 45 55.68 -81.60 -2.63
N ASP A 46 55.66 -82.10 -3.85
CA ASP A 46 56.53 -83.19 -4.31
C ASP A 46 58.01 -82.74 -4.35
N GLU A 47 58.28 -81.52 -4.83
CA GLU A 47 59.63 -80.94 -4.80
C GLU A 47 60.14 -80.78 -3.36
N PHE A 48 59.29 -80.28 -2.44
CA PHE A 48 59.64 -80.09 -1.04
C PHE A 48 59.94 -81.40 -0.32
N LEU A 49 59.19 -82.47 -0.65
CA LEU A 49 59.50 -83.82 -0.18
C LEU A 49 60.84 -84.30 -0.73
N SER A 50 61.10 -84.12 -2.03
CA SER A 50 62.34 -84.56 -2.66
C SER A 50 63.59 -83.90 -2.06
N GLN A 51 63.52 -82.58 -1.80
CA GLN A 51 64.67 -81.79 -1.34
C GLN A 51 64.86 -81.79 0.18
N LEU A 52 63.76 -81.73 0.95
CA LEU A 52 63.82 -81.54 2.40
C LEU A 52 63.27 -82.74 3.19
N GLN A 53 62.81 -83.80 2.52
CA GLN A 53 62.25 -85.02 3.13
C GLN A 53 61.07 -84.71 4.06
N ARG A 54 60.29 -83.67 3.74
CA ARG A 54 59.12 -83.24 4.50
C ARG A 54 57.88 -83.35 3.63
N TYR A 55 56.88 -84.07 4.11
CA TYR A 55 55.60 -84.20 3.41
C TYR A 55 54.74 -82.93 3.55
N VAL A 56 54.16 -82.50 2.44
CA VAL A 56 53.10 -81.49 2.38
C VAL A 56 51.91 -82.11 1.67
N TYR A 57 50.75 -82.09 2.31
CA TYR A 57 49.52 -82.64 1.73
C TYR A 57 48.55 -81.52 1.39
N THR A 58 48.15 -81.51 0.14
CA THR A 58 47.10 -80.67 -0.43
C THR A 58 45.86 -81.53 -0.64
N THR A 59 44.68 -81.01 -0.30
CA THR A 59 43.42 -81.76 -0.42
C THR A 59 42.39 -80.97 -1.21
N PRO A 60 41.38 -81.64 -1.80
CA PRO A 60 40.25 -80.93 -2.41
C PRO A 60 39.54 -79.99 -1.43
N LYS A 61 39.59 -80.27 -0.11
CA LYS A 61 39.06 -79.35 0.90
C LYS A 61 39.88 -78.05 0.95
N SER A 62 41.21 -78.12 0.88
CA SER A 62 42.09 -76.96 0.78
C SER A 62 41.77 -76.09 -0.46
N TYR A 63 41.40 -76.71 -1.58
CA TYR A 63 40.96 -76.01 -2.78
C TYR A 63 39.64 -75.24 -2.59
N LEU A 64 38.64 -75.90 -2.00
CA LEU A 64 37.36 -75.26 -1.68
C LEU A 64 37.53 -74.14 -0.64
N ASP A 65 38.43 -74.32 0.33
CA ASP A 65 38.74 -73.32 1.35
C ASP A 65 39.45 -72.10 0.75
N LEU A 66 40.35 -72.28 -0.23
CA LEU A 66 40.91 -71.17 -1.01
C LEU A 66 39.81 -70.33 -1.64
N ILE A 67 38.94 -70.97 -2.44
CA ILE A 67 37.90 -70.24 -3.19
C ILE A 67 36.94 -69.56 -2.21
N GLY A 68 36.52 -70.25 -1.15
CA GLY A 68 35.68 -69.66 -0.10
C GLY A 68 36.33 -68.47 0.60
N LEU A 69 37.62 -68.57 0.94
CA LEU A 69 38.38 -67.48 1.54
C LEU A 69 38.51 -66.28 0.59
N TYR A 70 38.85 -66.53 -0.67
CA TYR A 70 38.93 -65.51 -1.72
C TYR A 70 37.61 -64.75 -1.88
N LEU A 71 36.49 -65.46 -2.00
CA LEU A 71 35.17 -64.85 -2.15
C LEU A 71 34.83 -63.93 -0.98
N LYS A 72 35.07 -64.39 0.25
CA LYS A 72 34.86 -63.61 1.47
C LYS A 72 35.76 -62.37 1.50
N MET A 73 37.06 -62.55 1.27
CA MET A 73 38.02 -61.44 1.30
C MET A 73 37.72 -60.40 0.21
N LEU A 74 37.38 -60.84 -1.00
CA LEU A 74 37.06 -59.95 -2.12
C LEU A 74 35.83 -59.11 -1.80
N GLN A 75 34.77 -59.74 -1.28
CA GLN A 75 33.56 -59.03 -0.89
C GLN A 75 33.84 -57.98 0.20
N GLU A 76 34.55 -58.36 1.26
CA GLU A 76 34.89 -57.46 2.36
C GLU A 76 35.75 -56.27 1.88
N LYS A 77 36.81 -56.54 1.13
CA LYS A 77 37.73 -55.49 0.64
C LYS A 77 37.07 -54.58 -0.39
N ARG A 78 36.26 -55.13 -1.30
CA ARG A 78 35.51 -54.33 -2.29
C ARG A 78 34.51 -53.42 -1.59
N ALA A 79 33.79 -53.91 -0.57
CA ALA A 79 32.86 -53.09 0.19
C ALA A 79 33.56 -51.91 0.91
N VAL A 80 34.74 -52.14 1.48
CA VAL A 80 35.54 -51.08 2.12
C VAL A 80 35.98 -50.01 1.10
N LEU A 81 36.60 -50.43 0.00
CA LEU A 81 37.08 -49.48 -1.02
C LEU A 81 35.94 -48.72 -1.69
N GLN A 82 34.82 -49.40 -2.00
CA GLN A 82 33.64 -48.76 -2.57
C GLN A 82 33.05 -47.72 -1.62
N THR A 83 33.02 -48.00 -0.32
CA THR A 83 32.56 -47.04 0.70
C THR A 83 33.42 -45.78 0.70
N ILE A 84 34.75 -45.95 0.64
CA ILE A 84 35.70 -44.83 0.63
C ILE A 84 35.55 -44.02 -0.66
N LYS A 85 35.46 -44.70 -1.82
CA LYS A 85 35.26 -44.08 -3.14
C LYS A 85 33.97 -43.25 -3.16
N ASN A 86 32.84 -43.85 -2.79
CA ASN A 86 31.55 -43.16 -2.76
C ASN A 86 31.58 -41.92 -1.86
N ARG A 87 32.24 -41.99 -0.69
CA ARG A 87 32.37 -40.84 0.20
C ARG A 87 33.15 -39.70 -0.47
N MET A 88 34.25 -40.02 -1.16
CA MET A 88 35.05 -39.02 -1.87
C MET A 88 34.29 -38.45 -3.08
N GLU A 89 33.58 -39.27 -3.85
CA GLU A 89 32.73 -38.83 -4.97
C GLU A 89 31.65 -37.86 -4.51
N VAL A 90 30.97 -38.15 -3.40
CA VAL A 90 29.99 -37.22 -2.81
C VAL A 90 30.65 -35.90 -2.41
N GLY A 91 31.84 -35.95 -1.81
CA GLY A 91 32.61 -34.75 -1.45
C GLY A 91 32.96 -33.89 -2.67
N VAL A 92 33.47 -34.51 -3.73
CA VAL A 92 33.77 -33.84 -5.01
C VAL A 92 32.53 -33.19 -5.61
N LYS A 93 31.43 -33.94 -5.68
CA LYS A 93 30.15 -33.42 -6.21
C LYS A 93 29.67 -32.20 -5.42
N LYS A 94 29.78 -32.24 -4.09
CA LYS A 94 29.39 -31.09 -3.24
C LYS A 94 30.27 -29.87 -3.43
N LEU A 95 31.56 -30.03 -3.71
CA LEU A 95 32.43 -28.92 -4.07
C LEU A 95 32.03 -28.29 -5.41
N GLU A 96 31.71 -29.11 -6.41
CA GLU A 96 31.28 -28.62 -7.72
C GLU A 96 29.93 -27.89 -7.65
N GLU A 97 28.96 -28.44 -6.90
CA GLU A 97 27.69 -27.76 -6.61
C GLU A 97 27.92 -26.41 -5.92
N THR A 98 28.84 -26.35 -4.95
CA THR A 98 29.18 -25.12 -4.22
C THR A 98 29.82 -24.07 -5.12
N ASN A 99 30.73 -24.47 -6.02
CA ASN A 99 31.34 -23.57 -7.00
C ASN A 99 30.27 -22.93 -7.90
N SER A 100 29.34 -23.74 -8.42
CA SER A 100 28.23 -23.25 -9.26
C SER A 100 27.33 -22.25 -8.52
N ILE A 101 27.01 -22.50 -7.25
CA ILE A 101 26.24 -21.55 -6.43
C ILE A 101 27.00 -20.24 -6.24
N VAL A 102 28.30 -20.30 -6.00
CA VAL A 102 29.13 -19.09 -5.84
C VAL A 102 29.19 -18.28 -7.13
N ASP A 103 29.31 -18.93 -8.28
CA ASP A 103 29.31 -18.26 -9.58
C ASP A 103 27.95 -17.56 -9.84
N SER A 104 26.83 -18.20 -9.51
CA SER A 104 25.49 -17.58 -9.57
C SER A 104 25.40 -16.34 -8.69
N LEU A 105 25.80 -16.45 -7.41
CA LEU A 105 25.76 -15.34 -6.47
C LEU A 105 26.66 -14.17 -6.90
N LYS A 106 27.79 -14.45 -7.56
CA LYS A 106 28.66 -13.40 -8.15
C LYS A 106 27.95 -12.67 -9.28
N SER A 107 27.30 -13.40 -10.19
CA SER A 107 26.54 -12.79 -11.29
C SER A 107 25.41 -11.90 -10.76
N GLU A 108 24.63 -12.42 -9.81
CA GLU A 108 23.54 -11.67 -9.17
C GLU A 108 24.04 -10.37 -8.50
N LEU A 109 25.18 -10.43 -7.80
CA LEU A 109 25.75 -9.24 -7.17
C LEU A 109 26.22 -8.20 -8.19
N ILE A 110 26.83 -8.64 -9.30
CA ILE A 110 27.27 -7.76 -10.40
C ILE A 110 26.07 -7.07 -11.05
N GLU A 111 24.96 -7.79 -11.27
CA GLU A 111 23.73 -7.22 -11.83
C GLU A 111 23.04 -6.25 -10.86
N LEU A 112 23.12 -6.50 -9.56
CA LEU A 112 22.46 -5.69 -8.53
C LEU A 112 23.15 -4.34 -8.28
N GLN A 113 24.48 -4.27 -8.41
CA GLN A 113 25.26 -3.03 -8.22
C GLN A 113 24.78 -1.83 -9.06
N PRO A 114 24.61 -1.93 -10.39
CA PRO A 114 24.14 -0.81 -11.20
C PRO A 114 22.69 -0.42 -10.88
N ILE A 115 21.84 -1.39 -10.51
CA ILE A 115 20.44 -1.13 -10.11
C ILE A 115 20.42 -0.29 -8.84
N LEU A 116 21.25 -0.64 -7.85
CA LEU A 116 21.41 0.11 -6.60
C LEU A 116 21.89 1.54 -6.85
N ALA A 117 22.90 1.72 -7.71
CA ALA A 117 23.41 3.04 -8.07
C ALA A 117 22.33 3.90 -8.74
N LYS A 118 21.57 3.33 -9.69
CA LYS A 118 20.47 4.02 -10.36
C LYS A 118 19.36 4.41 -9.37
N LYS A 119 18.93 3.49 -8.50
CA LYS A 119 17.90 3.75 -7.48
C LYS A 119 18.35 4.80 -6.46
N ALA A 120 19.64 4.86 -6.13
CA ALA A 120 20.19 5.90 -5.25
C ALA A 120 20.08 7.29 -5.89
N ILE A 121 20.42 7.42 -7.17
CA ILE A 121 20.29 8.68 -7.93
C ILE A 121 18.82 9.10 -8.03
N GLU A 122 17.93 8.17 -8.40
CA GLU A 122 16.47 8.42 -8.49
C GLU A 122 15.89 8.89 -7.16
N ALA A 123 16.27 8.25 -6.04
CA ALA A 123 15.84 8.65 -4.71
C ALA A 123 16.33 10.06 -4.33
N GLU A 124 17.58 10.39 -4.66
CA GLU A 124 18.15 11.71 -4.37
C GLU A 124 17.46 12.82 -5.20
N GLU A 125 17.15 12.55 -6.48
CA GLU A 125 16.40 13.48 -7.33
C GLU A 125 14.98 13.70 -6.82
N LEU A 126 14.26 12.63 -6.44
CA LEU A 126 12.92 12.73 -5.87
C LEU A 126 12.93 13.53 -4.57
N LEU A 127 13.91 13.29 -3.69
CA LEU A 127 14.01 13.99 -2.41
C LEU A 127 14.28 15.49 -2.60
N LYS A 128 15.10 15.87 -3.59
CA LYS A 128 15.29 17.28 -3.97
C LYS A 128 13.98 17.92 -4.47
N ARG A 129 13.22 17.23 -5.33
CA ARG A 129 11.92 17.72 -5.83
C ARG A 129 10.90 17.90 -4.71
N VAL A 130 10.74 16.90 -3.84
CA VAL A 130 9.86 16.96 -2.66
C VAL A 130 10.21 18.17 -1.79
N SER A 131 11.50 18.42 -1.53
CA SER A 131 11.92 19.57 -0.70
C SER A 131 11.57 20.93 -1.33
N VAL A 132 11.69 21.05 -2.65
CA VAL A 132 11.32 22.28 -3.38
C VAL A 132 9.79 22.47 -3.33
N ASP A 133 9.02 21.43 -3.63
CA ASP A 133 7.57 21.50 -3.70
C ASP A 133 6.95 21.71 -2.31
N GLN A 134 7.49 21.09 -1.26
CA GLN A 134 7.08 21.35 0.13
C GLN A 134 7.28 22.82 0.53
N LYS A 135 8.41 23.42 0.15
CA LYS A 135 8.67 24.84 0.43
C LYS A 135 7.69 25.75 -0.34
N ALA A 136 7.44 25.44 -1.62
CA ALA A 136 6.45 26.18 -2.41
C ALA A 136 5.03 26.05 -1.81
N ALA A 137 4.63 24.84 -1.44
CA ALA A 137 3.34 24.55 -0.81
C ALA A 137 3.17 25.30 0.52
N ALA A 138 4.23 25.38 1.35
CA ALA A 138 4.20 26.11 2.61
C ALA A 138 3.96 27.63 2.42
N VAL A 139 4.61 28.23 1.42
CA VAL A 139 4.41 29.65 1.08
C VAL A 139 2.99 29.92 0.60
N VAL A 140 2.43 29.04 -0.25
CA VAL A 140 1.05 29.17 -0.72
C VAL A 140 0.06 28.97 0.43
N ARG A 141 0.29 27.98 1.30
CA ARG A 141 -0.55 27.71 2.47
C ARG A 141 -0.64 28.92 3.41
N GLU A 142 0.49 29.56 3.68
CA GLU A 142 0.52 30.77 4.51
C GLU A 142 -0.30 31.91 3.88
N ARG A 143 -0.17 32.13 2.56
CA ARG A 143 -0.98 33.14 1.85
C ARG A 143 -2.47 32.83 1.89
N VAL A 144 -2.86 31.57 1.66
CA VAL A 144 -4.27 31.14 1.73
C VAL A 144 -4.82 31.35 3.14
N SER A 145 -4.06 31.01 4.18
CA SER A 145 -4.50 31.23 5.57
C SER A 145 -4.71 32.72 5.90
N GLN A 146 -3.85 33.60 5.39
CA GLN A 146 -4.02 35.03 5.53
C GLN A 146 -5.27 35.52 4.78
N ASP A 147 -5.48 35.07 3.54
CA ASP A 147 -6.66 35.39 2.75
C ASP A 147 -7.96 34.90 3.44
N GLU A 148 -7.97 33.66 3.94
CA GLU A 148 -9.09 33.09 4.73
C GLU A 148 -9.44 34.00 5.92
N ALA A 149 -8.45 34.40 6.72
CA ALA A 149 -8.67 35.27 7.86
C ALA A 149 -9.26 36.64 7.46
N THR A 150 -8.86 37.19 6.30
CA THR A 150 -9.44 38.44 5.79
C THR A 150 -10.88 38.26 5.32
N VAL A 151 -11.19 37.16 4.61
CA VAL A 151 -12.53 36.85 4.12
C VAL A 151 -13.48 36.55 5.29
N THR A 152 -13.02 35.84 6.32
CA THR A 152 -13.81 35.62 7.55
C THR A 152 -14.17 36.93 8.23
N LYS A 153 -13.22 37.87 8.38
CA LYS A 153 -13.52 39.20 8.93
C LYS A 153 -14.55 39.96 8.10
N GLN A 154 -14.43 39.93 6.78
CA GLN A 154 -15.42 40.54 5.88
C GLN A 154 -16.80 39.89 6.01
N ALA A 155 -16.85 38.56 6.16
CA ALA A 155 -18.09 37.83 6.38
C ALA A 155 -18.75 38.22 7.72
N ASP A 156 -17.97 38.35 8.78
CA ASP A 156 -18.46 38.80 10.09
C ASP A 156 -19.00 40.24 10.04
N GLU A 157 -18.30 41.15 9.34
CA GLU A 157 -18.76 42.52 9.13
C GLU A 157 -20.08 42.57 8.34
N VAL A 158 -20.21 41.77 7.28
CA VAL A 158 -21.45 41.64 6.49
C VAL A 158 -22.59 41.11 7.36
N ALA A 159 -22.33 40.08 8.16
CA ALA A 159 -23.32 39.48 9.06
C ALA A 159 -23.82 40.48 10.11
N LEU A 160 -22.94 41.33 10.64
CA LEU A 160 -23.31 42.41 11.56
C LEU A 160 -24.21 43.45 10.90
N VAL A 161 -23.85 43.93 9.70
CA VAL A 161 -24.67 44.90 8.94
C VAL A 161 -26.01 44.30 8.55
N GLN A 162 -26.04 43.00 8.23
CA GLN A 162 -27.27 42.26 7.94
C GLN A 162 -28.17 42.16 9.18
N ALA A 163 -27.61 41.81 10.33
CA ALA A 163 -28.35 41.72 11.58
C ALA A 163 -28.92 43.09 11.99
N ASP A 164 -28.14 44.17 11.82
CA ASP A 164 -28.57 45.54 12.12
C ASP A 164 -29.70 46.01 11.18
N ALA A 165 -29.56 45.79 9.87
CA ALA A 165 -30.59 46.11 8.89
C ALA A 165 -31.89 45.31 9.12
N GLN A 166 -31.77 44.03 9.48
CA GLN A 166 -32.92 43.17 9.78
C GLN A 166 -33.62 43.61 11.07
N LYS A 167 -32.85 43.94 12.12
CA LYS A 167 -33.37 44.43 13.40
C LYS A 167 -34.21 45.70 13.21
N ASP A 168 -33.74 46.65 12.41
CA ASP A 168 -34.51 47.87 12.12
C ASP A 168 -35.78 47.57 11.33
N LEU A 169 -35.70 46.66 10.35
CA LEU A 169 -36.86 46.21 9.58
C LEU A 169 -37.91 45.54 10.49
N ASP A 170 -37.46 44.73 11.45
CA ASP A 170 -38.30 44.01 12.42
C ASP A 170 -39.02 44.94 13.39
N VAL A 171 -38.59 46.21 13.55
CA VAL A 171 -39.33 47.22 14.33
C VAL A 171 -40.57 47.70 13.57
N ALA A 172 -40.48 47.88 12.25
CA ALA A 172 -41.59 48.43 11.45
C ALA A 172 -42.56 47.37 10.92
N MET A 173 -42.08 46.16 10.62
CA MET A 173 -42.89 45.09 10.02
C MET A 173 -44.09 44.64 10.88
N PRO A 174 -43.99 44.51 12.22
CA PRO A 174 -45.12 44.14 13.06
C PRO A 174 -46.22 45.20 13.07
N ALA A 175 -45.85 46.48 13.13
CA ALA A 175 -46.79 47.59 13.09
C ALA A 175 -47.55 47.63 11.74
N LEU A 176 -46.84 47.42 10.63
CA LEU A 176 -47.42 47.34 9.30
C LEU A 176 -48.34 46.12 9.13
N ASN A 177 -47.90 44.94 9.55
CA ASN A 177 -48.71 43.71 9.46
C ASN A 177 -49.98 43.79 10.33
N ASN A 178 -49.88 44.38 11.52
CA ASN A 178 -51.04 44.59 12.39
C ASN A 178 -52.02 45.60 11.78
N ALA A 179 -51.52 46.66 11.14
CA ALA A 179 -52.36 47.60 10.40
C ALA A 179 -53.07 46.95 9.21
N ILE A 180 -52.38 46.13 8.41
CA ILE A 180 -53.00 45.41 7.28
C ILE A 180 -54.08 44.44 7.77
N LYS A 181 -53.83 43.70 8.86
CA LYS A 181 -54.84 42.84 9.50
C LYS A 181 -56.04 43.63 10.02
N ALA A 182 -55.81 44.82 10.60
CA ALA A 182 -56.89 45.71 11.02
C ALA A 182 -57.72 46.21 9.82
N LEU A 183 -57.09 46.43 8.66
CA LEU A 183 -57.80 46.72 7.41
C LEU A 183 -58.57 45.53 6.85
N ASP A 184 -58.05 44.29 7.00
CA ASP A 184 -58.77 43.07 6.60
C ASP A 184 -60.07 42.87 7.41
N SER A 185 -60.12 43.38 8.64
CA SER A 185 -61.31 43.32 9.51
C SER A 185 -62.40 44.34 9.14
N LEU A 186 -62.13 45.29 8.23
CA LEU A 186 -63.10 46.27 7.77
C LEU A 186 -64.03 45.69 6.69
N SER A 187 -65.34 45.82 6.90
CA SER A 187 -66.34 45.46 5.90
C SER A 187 -66.76 46.68 5.05
N LYS A 188 -67.37 46.44 3.89
CA LYS A 188 -67.93 47.51 3.03
C LYS A 188 -69.01 48.34 3.73
N ASN A 189 -69.69 47.75 4.72
CA ASN A 189 -70.72 48.44 5.50
C ASN A 189 -70.09 49.48 6.45
N ASP A 190 -68.95 49.16 7.06
CA ASP A 190 -68.20 50.06 7.96
C ASP A 190 -67.69 51.32 7.22
N ILE A 191 -67.29 51.16 5.95
CA ILE A 191 -66.89 52.27 5.07
C ILE A 191 -68.09 53.14 4.70
N THR A 192 -69.24 52.52 4.45
CA THR A 192 -70.49 53.21 4.13
C THR A 192 -71.00 54.02 5.33
N GLU A 193 -70.82 53.51 6.55
CA GLU A 193 -71.13 54.20 7.81
C GLU A 193 -70.29 55.48 7.94
N VAL A 194 -68.97 55.40 7.77
CA VAL A 194 -68.08 56.58 7.82
C VAL A 194 -68.42 57.60 6.73
N LYS A 195 -68.81 57.14 5.54
CA LYS A 195 -69.22 58.02 4.43
C LYS A 195 -70.54 58.76 4.70
N SER A 196 -71.43 58.18 5.52
CA SER A 196 -72.78 58.69 5.78
C SER A 196 -72.85 59.90 6.72
N PHE A 197 -71.74 60.28 7.37
CA PHE A 197 -71.70 61.46 8.25
C PHE A 197 -71.98 62.76 7.47
N ALA A 198 -73.05 63.46 7.86
CA ALA A 198 -73.43 64.77 7.32
C ALA A 198 -72.41 65.86 7.71
N LYS A 199 -71.94 65.82 8.96
CA LYS A 199 -70.77 66.58 9.47
C LYS A 199 -69.89 65.60 10.26
N PRO A 200 -68.66 65.29 9.80
CA PRO A 200 -67.82 64.30 10.47
C PRO A 200 -67.36 64.81 11.85
N PRO A 201 -67.21 63.92 12.84
CA PRO A 201 -66.48 64.24 14.05
C PRO A 201 -65.04 64.65 13.73
N GLU A 202 -64.48 65.62 14.46
CA GLU A 202 -63.16 66.19 14.20
C GLU A 202 -62.06 65.12 14.09
N ALA A 203 -62.07 64.10 14.98
CA ALA A 203 -61.12 63.00 14.94
C ALA A 203 -61.22 62.14 13.65
N VAL A 204 -62.44 61.93 13.11
CA VAL A 204 -62.66 61.18 11.87
C VAL A 204 -62.26 62.02 10.65
N GLU A 205 -62.49 63.34 10.71
CA GLU A 205 -62.08 64.27 9.66
C GLU A 205 -60.55 64.35 9.55
N THR A 206 -59.82 64.41 10.67
CA THR A 206 -58.35 64.41 10.69
C THR A 206 -57.75 63.12 10.14
N VAL A 207 -58.30 61.94 10.53
CA VAL A 207 -57.88 60.64 9.97
C VAL A 207 -58.12 60.58 8.46
N MET A 208 -59.30 61.01 7.99
CA MET A 208 -59.63 61.00 6.57
C MET A 208 -58.80 62.00 5.77
N ASN A 209 -58.45 63.16 6.34
CA ASN A 209 -57.54 64.11 5.71
C ASN A 209 -56.12 63.53 5.57
N ALA A 210 -55.65 62.75 6.54
CA ALA A 210 -54.37 62.04 6.46
C ALA A 210 -54.38 60.92 5.39
N VAL A 211 -55.50 60.21 5.24
CA VAL A 211 -55.70 59.24 4.15
C VAL A 211 -55.77 59.95 2.78
N CYS A 212 -56.49 61.08 2.66
CA CYS A 212 -56.54 61.87 1.43
C CYS A 212 -55.15 62.39 1.02
N LEU A 213 -54.34 62.78 2.01
CA LEU A 213 -52.96 63.21 1.80
C LEU A 213 -52.08 62.09 1.22
N LEU A 214 -52.25 60.84 1.66
CA LEU A 214 -51.52 59.67 1.12
C LEU A 214 -51.95 59.30 -0.30
N PHE A 215 -53.23 59.48 -0.66
CA PHE A 215 -53.75 59.28 -2.02
C PHE A 215 -53.61 60.50 -2.94
N ASN A 216 -52.95 61.57 -2.47
CA ASN A 216 -52.74 62.83 -3.21
C ASN A 216 -54.04 63.52 -3.67
N GLU A 217 -55.11 63.39 -2.89
CA GLU A 217 -56.41 64.03 -3.13
C GLU A 217 -56.57 65.28 -2.24
N LYS A 218 -57.55 66.13 -2.55
CA LYS A 218 -57.80 67.37 -1.79
C LYS A 218 -58.16 67.05 -0.32
N GLN A 219 -57.47 67.68 0.62
CA GLN A 219 -57.72 67.59 2.07
C GLN A 219 -59.01 68.33 2.44
N SER A 220 -60.14 67.74 2.06
CA SER A 220 -61.48 68.22 2.42
C SER A 220 -62.40 67.01 2.54
N TRP A 221 -63.48 67.16 3.31
CA TRP A 221 -64.49 66.10 3.47
C TRP A 221 -65.06 65.59 2.12
N ASP A 222 -65.15 66.48 1.11
CA ASP A 222 -65.54 66.09 -0.24
C ASP A 222 -64.52 65.17 -0.94
N GLY A 223 -63.22 65.39 -0.70
CA GLY A 223 -62.14 64.52 -1.18
C GLY A 223 -62.14 63.17 -0.46
N ALA A 224 -62.39 63.17 0.84
CA ALA A 224 -62.56 61.96 1.64
C ALA A 224 -63.75 61.12 1.15
N LYS A 225 -64.90 61.74 0.87
CA LYS A 225 -66.09 61.08 0.30
C LYS A 225 -65.84 60.47 -1.07
N LYS A 226 -64.99 61.11 -1.89
CA LYS A 226 -64.60 60.61 -3.21
C LYS A 226 -63.75 59.33 -3.09
N ILE A 227 -62.78 59.32 -2.19
CA ILE A 227 -61.93 58.15 -1.92
C ILE A 227 -62.75 57.01 -1.27
N LEU A 228 -63.58 57.31 -0.27
CA LEU A 228 -64.47 56.33 0.38
C LEU A 228 -65.57 55.78 -0.56
N GLY A 229 -65.83 56.47 -1.68
CA GLY A 229 -66.79 56.03 -2.70
C GLY A 229 -66.21 55.05 -3.73
N ASP A 230 -64.90 54.85 -3.74
CA ASP A 230 -64.24 53.91 -4.65
C ASP A 230 -64.43 52.46 -4.16
N VAL A 231 -64.99 51.62 -5.03
CA VAL A 231 -65.26 50.20 -4.75
C VAL A 231 -63.96 49.42 -4.49
N ALA A 232 -62.84 49.90 -5.01
CA ALA A 232 -61.50 49.30 -4.85
C ALA A 232 -60.66 49.94 -3.72
N PHE A 233 -61.25 50.81 -2.88
CA PHE A 233 -60.50 51.55 -1.86
C PHE A 233 -59.73 50.65 -0.88
N LEU A 234 -60.34 49.58 -0.35
CA LEU A 234 -59.67 48.64 0.54
C LEU A 234 -58.51 47.91 -0.14
N ASP A 235 -58.66 47.51 -1.40
CA ASP A 235 -57.61 46.84 -2.16
C ASP A 235 -56.46 47.79 -2.47
N LYS A 236 -56.76 49.07 -2.71
CA LYS A 236 -55.76 50.14 -2.89
C LYS A 236 -55.00 50.46 -1.60
N LEU A 237 -55.62 50.34 -0.42
CA LEU A 237 -54.94 50.50 0.87
C LEU A 237 -53.97 49.35 1.17
N LYS A 238 -54.37 48.11 0.86
CA LYS A 238 -53.52 46.92 1.07
C LYS A 238 -52.34 46.87 0.11
N ASN A 239 -52.57 47.26 -1.15
CA ASN A 239 -51.55 47.27 -2.20
C ASN A 239 -50.89 48.66 -2.38
N PHE A 240 -50.99 49.52 -1.37
CA PHE A 240 -50.39 50.85 -1.45
C PHE A 240 -48.86 50.75 -1.55
N ASP A 241 -48.27 51.56 -2.42
CA ASP A 241 -46.82 51.65 -2.59
C ASP A 241 -46.18 52.36 -1.38
N LYS A 242 -45.95 51.55 -0.34
CA LYS A 242 -45.33 51.95 0.92
C LYS A 242 -43.85 52.34 0.80
N ASP A 243 -43.21 51.98 -0.30
CA ASP A 243 -41.78 52.19 -0.53
C ASP A 243 -41.49 53.52 -1.27
N ASN A 244 -42.48 54.10 -1.97
CA ASN A 244 -42.29 55.29 -2.82
C ASN A 244 -43.20 56.49 -2.46
N ILE A 245 -43.26 56.85 -1.17
CA ILE A 245 -44.05 58.01 -0.71
C ILE A 245 -43.22 59.31 -0.80
N PRO A 246 -43.70 60.37 -1.48
CA PRO A 246 -42.96 61.64 -1.58
C PRO A 246 -42.63 62.27 -0.22
N ALA A 247 -41.40 62.76 -0.06
CA ALA A 247 -40.92 63.33 1.20
C ALA A 247 -41.75 64.53 1.70
N ALA A 248 -42.32 65.32 0.80
CA ALA A 248 -43.23 66.43 1.12
C ALA A 248 -44.56 65.94 1.74
N THR A 249 -45.06 64.79 1.29
CA THR A 249 -46.28 64.15 1.80
C THR A 249 -46.02 63.55 3.17
N LEU A 250 -44.89 62.87 3.37
CA LEU A 250 -44.48 62.31 4.67
C LEU A 250 -44.28 63.38 5.75
N LYS A 251 -43.72 64.54 5.42
CA LYS A 251 -43.56 65.64 6.39
C LYS A 251 -44.92 66.19 6.86
N LYS A 252 -45.90 66.26 5.95
CA LYS A 252 -47.28 66.64 6.28
C LYS A 252 -47.98 65.54 7.08
N LEU A 253 -47.73 64.27 6.73
CA LEU A 253 -48.30 63.09 7.40
C LEU A 253 -47.82 62.98 8.85
N SER A 254 -46.50 63.09 9.09
CA SER A 254 -45.94 63.04 10.45
C SER A 254 -46.44 64.21 11.32
N LYS A 255 -46.78 65.35 10.73
CA LYS A 255 -47.41 66.47 11.45
C LYS A 255 -48.85 66.15 11.85
N ALA A 256 -49.64 65.58 10.93
CA ALA A 256 -51.01 65.16 11.20
C ALA A 256 -51.07 64.01 12.23
N VAL A 257 -50.16 63.04 12.13
CA VAL A 257 -50.04 61.90 13.05
C VAL A 257 -49.68 62.32 14.48
N ALA A 258 -48.95 63.44 14.65
CA ALA A 258 -48.57 63.98 15.96
C ALA A 258 -49.69 64.80 16.64
N GLU A 259 -50.81 65.06 15.96
CA GLU A 259 -51.93 65.80 16.55
C GLU A 259 -52.72 64.91 17.55
N PRO A 260 -53.17 65.44 18.71
CA PRO A 260 -53.88 64.66 19.72
C PRO A 260 -55.16 63.97 19.22
N GLY A 261 -55.79 64.51 18.16
CA GLY A 261 -56.98 63.94 17.52
C GLY A 261 -56.73 62.68 16.68
N MET A 262 -55.45 62.35 16.41
CA MET A 262 -55.03 61.17 15.64
C MET A 262 -54.58 60.00 16.54
N ALA A 263 -54.68 60.09 17.87
CA ALA A 263 -54.38 58.95 18.74
C ALA A 263 -55.39 57.81 18.54
N VAL A 264 -54.91 56.58 18.40
CA VAL A 264 -55.73 55.38 18.12
C VAL A 264 -56.80 55.16 19.22
N GLU A 265 -56.48 55.52 20.46
CA GLU A 265 -57.34 55.45 21.65
C GLU A 265 -58.46 56.50 21.64
N VAL A 266 -58.25 57.62 20.96
CA VAL A 266 -59.26 58.69 20.81
C VAL A 266 -60.21 58.36 19.66
N VAL A 267 -59.67 57.86 18.55
CA VAL A 267 -60.46 57.49 17.36
C VAL A 267 -61.32 56.25 17.61
N SER A 268 -60.84 55.29 18.41
CA SER A 268 -61.59 54.07 18.78
C SER A 268 -62.87 54.31 19.60
N LYS A 269 -62.93 55.41 20.34
CA LYS A 269 -64.14 55.83 21.06
C LYS A 269 -65.21 56.40 20.14
N VAL A 270 -64.84 56.83 18.93
CA VAL A 270 -65.71 57.53 17.98
C VAL A 270 -66.15 56.60 16.85
N SER A 271 -65.23 55.85 16.24
CA SER A 271 -65.55 54.92 15.16
C SER A 271 -64.54 53.79 15.04
N LYS A 272 -65.03 52.56 15.03
CA LYS A 272 -64.20 51.35 14.81
C LYS A 272 -63.57 51.37 13.41
N ALA A 273 -64.35 51.79 12.41
CA ALA A 273 -63.89 51.88 11.02
C ALA A 273 -62.76 52.90 10.84
N ALA A 274 -62.88 54.07 11.48
CA ALA A 274 -61.84 55.10 11.48
C ALA A 274 -60.58 54.67 12.26
N THR A 275 -60.71 53.75 13.21
CA THR A 275 -59.58 53.23 14.00
C THR A 275 -58.62 52.40 13.17
N SER A 276 -59.14 51.47 12.35
CA SER A 276 -58.31 50.66 11.45
C SER A 276 -57.59 51.52 10.40
N LEU A 277 -58.25 52.58 9.89
CA LEU A 277 -57.63 53.55 8.99
C LEU A 277 -56.56 54.39 9.70
N CYS A 278 -56.82 54.80 10.95
CA CYS A 278 -55.85 55.50 11.78
C CYS A 278 -54.60 54.63 12.03
N MET A 279 -54.76 53.38 12.48
CA MET A 279 -53.66 52.43 12.69
C MET A 279 -52.83 52.22 11.42
N TRP A 280 -53.47 52.17 10.25
CA TRP A 280 -52.79 52.07 8.96
C TRP A 280 -51.97 53.31 8.62
N VAL A 281 -52.51 54.51 8.84
CA VAL A 281 -51.75 55.76 8.64
C VAL A 281 -50.54 55.85 9.57
N HIS A 282 -50.70 55.48 10.85
CA HIS A 282 -49.59 55.41 11.82
C HIS A 282 -48.53 54.39 11.40
N ALA A 283 -48.93 53.21 10.97
CA ALA A 283 -48.00 52.18 10.50
C ALA A 283 -47.26 52.59 9.23
N MET A 284 -47.89 53.34 8.33
CA MET A 284 -47.24 53.89 7.12
C MET A 284 -46.22 54.98 7.47
N ASP A 285 -46.48 55.84 8.45
CA ASP A 285 -45.51 56.84 8.93
C ASP A 285 -44.29 56.15 9.58
N VAL A 286 -44.52 55.18 10.47
CA VAL A 286 -43.45 54.40 11.13
C VAL A 286 -42.63 53.61 10.10
N TYR A 287 -43.28 52.92 9.16
CA TYR A 287 -42.61 52.19 8.10
C TYR A 287 -41.77 53.11 7.21
N SER A 288 -42.29 54.27 6.81
CA SER A 288 -41.57 55.21 5.94
C SER A 288 -40.32 55.81 6.59
N LYS A 289 -40.33 55.99 7.91
CA LYS A 289 -39.16 56.45 8.69
C LYS A 289 -38.07 55.38 8.73
N VAL A 290 -38.46 54.14 9.05
CA VAL A 290 -37.55 52.99 9.06
C VAL A 290 -37.04 52.66 7.65
N ALA A 291 -37.88 52.71 6.62
CA ALA A 291 -37.49 52.45 5.24
C ALA A 291 -36.43 53.44 4.73
N LYS A 292 -36.48 54.71 5.17
CA LYS A 292 -35.42 55.70 4.86
C LYS A 292 -34.09 55.39 5.54
N GLU A 293 -34.10 54.80 6.73
CA GLU A 293 -32.89 54.40 7.45
C GLU A 293 -32.34 53.06 6.94
N VAL A 294 -33.22 52.13 6.56
CA VAL A 294 -32.87 50.79 6.07
C VAL A 294 -32.46 50.81 4.58
N GLY A 295 -32.98 51.73 3.76
CA GLY A 295 -32.60 51.89 2.35
C GLY A 295 -31.09 51.95 2.09
N PRO A 296 -30.34 52.89 2.70
CA PRO A 296 -28.88 52.95 2.55
C PRO A 296 -28.18 51.73 3.16
N LYS A 297 -28.73 51.12 4.23
CA LYS A 297 -28.18 49.89 4.80
C LYS A 297 -28.31 48.70 3.85
N LYS A 298 -29.43 48.57 3.14
CA LYS A 298 -29.66 47.54 2.11
C LYS A 298 -28.72 47.70 0.91
N GLU A 299 -28.55 48.92 0.41
CA GLU A 299 -27.62 49.17 -0.70
C GLU A 299 -26.16 48.90 -0.29
N ASN A 300 -25.78 49.31 0.93
CA ASN A 300 -24.47 48.99 1.47
C ASN A 300 -24.28 47.47 1.67
N LEU A 301 -25.29 46.77 2.17
CA LEU A 301 -25.27 45.32 2.36
C LEU A 301 -25.13 44.59 1.03
N GLU A 302 -25.86 45.00 0.00
CA GLU A 302 -25.75 44.44 -1.36
C GLU A 302 -24.32 44.61 -1.90
N ARG A 303 -23.73 45.80 -1.76
CA ARG A 303 -22.35 46.07 -2.16
C ARG A 303 -21.34 45.23 -1.39
N MET A 304 -21.52 45.06 -0.08
CA MET A 304 -20.60 44.24 0.73
C MET A 304 -20.76 42.75 0.43
N ASN A 305 -21.98 42.27 0.16
CA ASN A 305 -22.23 40.90 -0.30
C ASN A 305 -21.58 40.61 -1.66
N GLN A 306 -21.64 41.56 -2.60
CA GLN A 306 -20.94 41.40 -3.89
C GLN A 306 -19.43 41.27 -3.70
N LYS A 307 -18.83 42.16 -2.89
CA LYS A 307 -17.39 42.07 -2.56
C LYS A 307 -17.03 40.77 -1.85
N LEU A 308 -17.87 40.32 -0.92
CA LEU A 308 -17.68 39.06 -0.21
C LEU A 308 -17.79 37.86 -1.15
N ALA A 309 -18.70 37.90 -2.12
CA ALA A 309 -18.85 36.85 -3.13
C ALA A 309 -17.61 36.78 -4.06
N GLU A 310 -17.10 37.92 -4.52
CA GLU A 310 -15.85 38.01 -5.30
C GLU A 310 -14.66 37.48 -4.50
N ALA A 311 -14.53 37.88 -3.24
CA ALA A 311 -13.44 37.44 -2.37
C ALA A 311 -13.51 35.93 -2.08
N ASN A 312 -14.70 35.38 -1.84
CA ASN A 312 -14.91 33.93 -1.67
C ASN A 312 -14.61 33.15 -2.96
N ALA A 313 -14.94 33.68 -4.13
CA ALA A 313 -14.61 33.03 -5.40
C ALA A 313 -13.09 32.92 -5.61
N ILE A 314 -12.35 34.01 -5.34
CA ILE A 314 -10.88 34.02 -5.41
C ILE A 314 -10.28 33.08 -4.36
N LEU A 315 -10.81 33.10 -3.13
CA LEU A 315 -10.34 32.22 -2.06
C LEU A 315 -10.53 30.74 -2.41
N SER A 316 -11.71 30.38 -2.93
CA SER A 316 -12.00 29.01 -3.38
C SER A 316 -11.03 28.54 -4.47
N GLN A 317 -10.70 29.40 -5.45
CA GLN A 317 -9.70 29.08 -6.46
C GLN A 317 -8.31 28.82 -5.83
N LYS A 318 -7.87 29.69 -4.91
CA LYS A 318 -6.57 29.54 -4.24
C LYS A 318 -6.53 28.30 -3.33
N GLN A 319 -7.63 27.97 -2.65
CA GLN A 319 -7.76 26.75 -1.86
C GLN A 319 -7.66 25.50 -2.74
N GLU A 320 -8.27 25.51 -3.92
CA GLU A 320 -8.17 24.41 -4.88
C GLU A 320 -6.75 24.27 -5.44
N GLU A 321 -6.07 25.37 -5.78
CA GLU A 321 -4.66 25.35 -6.18
C GLU A 321 -3.77 24.77 -5.06
N LEU A 322 -4.01 25.17 -3.81
CA LEU A 322 -3.31 24.63 -2.65
C LEU A 322 -3.58 23.12 -2.46
N ARG A 323 -4.82 22.67 -2.70
CA ARG A 323 -5.19 21.24 -2.63
C ARG A 323 -4.40 20.43 -3.65
N VAL A 324 -4.38 20.88 -4.91
CA VAL A 324 -3.63 20.21 -5.99
C VAL A 324 -2.14 20.14 -5.69
N VAL A 325 -1.53 21.23 -5.19
CA VAL A 325 -0.12 21.24 -4.80
C VAL A 325 0.15 20.27 -3.65
N ASN A 326 -0.69 20.23 -2.62
CA ASN A 326 -0.53 19.30 -1.50
C ASN A 326 -0.69 17.82 -1.93
N GLU A 327 -1.62 17.53 -2.84
CA GLU A 327 -1.81 16.18 -3.39
C GLU A 327 -0.58 15.73 -4.19
N ASN A 328 0.01 16.62 -4.99
CA ASN A 328 1.26 16.35 -5.71
C ASN A 328 2.44 16.11 -4.75
N VAL A 329 2.58 16.93 -3.70
CA VAL A 329 3.61 16.74 -2.67
C VAL A 329 3.44 15.38 -1.98
N ALA A 330 2.22 15.03 -1.56
CA ALA A 330 1.94 13.75 -0.92
C ALA A 330 2.23 12.55 -1.84
N MET A 331 1.93 12.67 -3.14
CA MET A 331 2.25 11.67 -4.14
C MET A 331 3.77 11.49 -4.28
N LEU A 332 4.52 12.58 -4.39
CA LEU A 332 5.98 12.56 -4.52
C LEU A 332 6.66 12.04 -3.25
N GLU A 333 6.16 12.41 -2.07
CA GLU A 333 6.62 11.87 -0.78
C GLU A 333 6.44 10.35 -0.72
N LYS A 334 5.28 9.85 -1.16
CA LYS A 334 5.02 8.41 -1.23
C LYS A 334 5.98 7.72 -2.20
N GLN A 335 6.14 8.25 -3.41
CA GLN A 335 7.09 7.70 -4.40
C GLN A 335 8.53 7.70 -3.89
N CYS A 336 8.95 8.77 -3.19
CA CYS A 336 10.27 8.88 -2.58
C CYS A 336 10.46 7.81 -1.50
N LYS A 337 9.47 7.63 -0.62
CA LYS A 337 9.49 6.60 0.41
C LYS A 337 9.56 5.19 -0.19
N ASP A 338 8.69 4.87 -1.14
CA ASP A 338 8.66 3.56 -1.79
C ASP A 338 10.02 3.27 -2.48
N THR A 339 10.62 4.27 -3.14
CA THR A 339 11.94 4.15 -3.78
C THR A 339 13.06 3.95 -2.76
N LEU A 340 13.03 4.65 -1.62
CA LEU A 340 13.99 4.48 -0.53
C LEU A 340 13.88 3.10 0.12
N ASP A 341 12.67 2.64 0.40
CA ASP A 341 12.40 1.32 0.98
C ASP A 341 12.89 0.21 0.04
N GLU A 342 12.64 0.33 -1.28
CA GLU A 342 13.20 -0.58 -2.28
C GLU A 342 14.74 -0.52 -2.31
N LYS A 343 15.33 0.67 -2.30
CA LYS A 343 16.79 0.84 -2.31
C LYS A 343 17.43 0.19 -1.09
N ASP A 344 16.87 0.40 0.09
CA ASP A 344 17.40 -0.13 1.34
C ASP A 344 17.24 -1.66 1.42
N LYS A 345 16.13 -2.20 0.89
CA LYS A 345 15.95 -3.65 0.74
C LYS A 345 17.03 -4.24 -0.18
N LEU A 346 17.22 -3.67 -1.38
CA LEU A 346 18.23 -4.15 -2.32
C LEU A 346 19.66 -4.01 -1.76
N ALA A 347 19.94 -2.93 -1.00
CA ALA A 347 21.23 -2.72 -0.36
C ALA A 347 21.50 -3.78 0.73
N ASN A 348 20.49 -4.12 1.52
CA ASN A 348 20.59 -5.18 2.51
C ASN A 348 20.83 -6.55 1.84
N ASP A 349 20.09 -6.86 0.78
CA ASP A 349 20.26 -8.10 0.02
C ASP A 349 21.67 -8.20 -0.59
N ALA A 350 22.18 -7.11 -1.18
CA ALA A 350 23.55 -7.02 -1.69
C ALA A 350 24.59 -7.28 -0.59
N ALA A 351 24.45 -6.63 0.57
CA ALA A 351 25.38 -6.78 1.69
C ALA A 351 25.36 -8.20 2.29
N VAL A 352 24.21 -8.85 2.32
CA VAL A 352 24.08 -10.25 2.75
C VAL A 352 24.76 -11.18 1.73
N THR A 353 24.52 -10.97 0.44
CA THR A 353 25.13 -11.75 -0.65
C THR A 353 26.64 -11.60 -0.66
N GLU A 354 27.18 -10.39 -0.48
CA GLU A 354 28.62 -10.15 -0.41
C GLU A 354 29.26 -10.86 0.79
N LYS A 355 28.62 -10.81 1.97
CA LYS A 355 29.08 -11.59 3.14
C LYS A 355 29.05 -13.10 2.89
N ARG A 356 28.05 -13.60 2.16
CA ARG A 356 27.96 -15.02 1.78
C ARG A 356 29.06 -15.40 0.79
N LEU A 357 29.33 -14.56 -0.21
CA LEU A 357 30.40 -14.75 -1.19
C LEU A 357 31.77 -14.83 -0.52
N VAL A 358 32.11 -13.87 0.35
CA VAL A 358 33.41 -13.89 1.06
C VAL A 358 33.61 -15.20 1.85
N ARG A 359 32.56 -15.69 2.51
CA ARG A 359 32.61 -16.96 3.25
C ARG A 359 32.77 -18.15 2.32
N ALA A 360 32.02 -18.17 1.22
CA ALA A 360 32.03 -19.26 0.27
C ALA A 360 33.35 -19.33 -0.51
N GLU A 361 33.91 -18.20 -0.91
CA GLU A 361 35.24 -18.11 -1.53
C GLU A 361 36.33 -18.65 -0.61
N LYS A 362 36.30 -18.29 0.69
CA LYS A 362 37.26 -18.82 1.66
C LYS A 362 37.17 -20.34 1.78
N LEU A 363 35.95 -20.89 1.77
CA LEU A 363 35.72 -22.34 1.85
C LEU A 363 36.18 -23.04 0.56
N ILE A 364 35.88 -22.48 -0.61
CA ILE A 364 36.34 -23.01 -1.91
C ILE A 364 37.87 -22.97 -1.99
N SER A 365 38.49 -21.85 -1.63
CA SER A 365 39.96 -21.74 -1.65
C SER A 365 40.61 -22.74 -0.68
N GLY A 366 40.02 -22.92 0.50
CA GLY A 366 40.52 -23.82 1.52
C GLY A 366 40.31 -25.30 1.21
N LEU A 367 39.40 -25.63 0.29
CA LEU A 367 39.10 -27.00 -0.13
C LEU A 367 39.53 -27.28 -1.59
N SER A 368 40.15 -26.31 -2.27
CA SER A 368 40.53 -26.46 -3.68
C SER A 368 41.56 -27.58 -3.86
N VAL A 369 42.57 -27.61 -2.99
CA VAL A 369 43.62 -28.64 -2.98
C VAL A 369 43.03 -29.99 -2.58
N GLU A 370 42.20 -30.03 -1.54
CA GLU A 370 41.51 -31.24 -1.08
C GLU A 370 40.55 -31.80 -2.15
N GLY A 371 39.86 -30.93 -2.89
CA GLY A 371 38.97 -31.30 -3.97
C GLY A 371 39.72 -31.95 -5.13
N ALA A 372 40.87 -31.38 -5.53
CA ALA A 372 41.76 -32.00 -6.53
C ALA A 372 42.26 -33.37 -6.05
N ARG A 373 42.70 -33.45 -4.78
CA ARG A 373 43.14 -34.71 -4.17
C ARG A 373 42.04 -35.76 -4.12
N TRP A 374 40.81 -35.39 -3.80
CA TRP A 374 39.67 -36.32 -3.79
C TRP A 374 39.35 -36.82 -5.19
N LYS A 375 39.41 -35.97 -6.22
CA LYS A 375 39.24 -36.40 -7.62
C LYS A 375 40.27 -37.44 -8.03
N GLU A 376 41.54 -37.18 -7.72
CA GLU A 376 42.63 -38.13 -7.97
C GLU A 376 42.45 -39.43 -7.18
N SER A 377 42.08 -39.31 -5.89
CA SER A 377 41.83 -40.48 -5.04
C SER A 377 40.67 -41.34 -5.56
N VAL A 378 39.60 -40.73 -6.10
CA VAL A 378 38.48 -41.45 -6.71
C VAL A 378 38.94 -42.25 -7.93
N ALA A 379 39.79 -41.66 -8.78
CA ALA A 379 40.35 -42.35 -9.94
C ALA A 379 41.25 -43.53 -9.52
N SER A 380 42.18 -43.30 -8.59
CA SER A 380 43.07 -44.33 -8.05
C SER A 380 42.30 -45.46 -7.34
N LEU A 381 41.23 -45.13 -6.59
CA LEU A 381 40.37 -46.14 -5.96
C LEU A 381 39.58 -46.95 -6.98
N ALA A 382 39.16 -46.34 -8.10
CA ALA A 382 38.51 -47.09 -9.18
C ALA A 382 39.43 -48.15 -9.78
N GLU A 383 40.69 -47.78 -10.04
CA GLU A 383 41.73 -48.72 -10.50
C GLU A 383 42.02 -49.80 -9.44
N SER A 384 42.18 -49.40 -8.18
CA SER A 384 42.43 -50.33 -7.06
C SER A 384 41.31 -51.36 -6.89
N ILE A 385 40.05 -50.97 -7.08
CA ILE A 385 38.89 -51.88 -7.00
C ILE A 385 38.92 -52.93 -8.12
N LEU A 386 39.49 -52.60 -9.29
CA LEU A 386 39.69 -53.55 -10.38
C LEU A 386 40.87 -54.49 -10.07
N ALA A 387 42.02 -53.95 -9.65
CA ALA A 387 43.21 -54.72 -9.29
C ALA A 387 42.96 -55.70 -8.12
N LEU A 388 42.05 -55.33 -7.20
CA LEU A 388 41.67 -56.14 -6.04
C LEU A 388 41.26 -57.58 -6.37
N ILE A 389 40.72 -57.81 -7.58
CA ILE A 389 40.32 -59.14 -8.05
C ILE A 389 41.53 -60.10 -8.05
N GLY A 390 42.65 -59.66 -8.61
CA GLY A 390 43.90 -60.45 -8.65
C GLY A 390 44.62 -60.44 -7.31
N ASP A 391 44.80 -59.26 -6.71
CA ASP A 391 45.55 -59.10 -5.45
C ASP A 391 44.94 -59.94 -4.32
N THR A 392 43.61 -59.95 -4.21
CA THR A 392 42.91 -60.73 -3.19
C THR A 392 42.99 -62.23 -3.47
N PHE A 393 42.97 -62.62 -4.74
CA PHE A 393 43.13 -64.01 -5.14
C PHE A 393 44.50 -64.54 -4.76
N LEU A 394 45.57 -63.83 -5.12
CA LEU A 394 46.94 -64.19 -4.75
C LEU A 394 47.14 -64.19 -3.23
N ALA A 395 46.59 -63.20 -2.51
CA ALA A 395 46.65 -63.17 -1.06
C ALA A 395 45.93 -64.37 -0.42
N ALA A 396 44.74 -64.74 -0.91
CA ALA A 396 44.01 -65.92 -0.44
C ALA A 396 44.79 -67.21 -0.76
N ALA A 397 45.38 -67.32 -1.95
CA ALA A 397 46.24 -68.44 -2.35
C ALA A 397 47.44 -68.59 -1.41
N CYS A 398 48.11 -67.49 -1.09
CA CYS A 398 49.19 -67.48 -0.10
C CYS A 398 48.72 -67.99 1.26
N ILE A 399 47.60 -67.47 1.78
CA ILE A 399 47.06 -67.88 3.09
C ILE A 399 46.73 -69.38 3.10
N SER A 400 46.15 -69.89 2.02
CA SER A 400 45.71 -71.29 1.92
C SER A 400 46.85 -72.29 1.74
N TYR A 401 47.93 -71.93 1.03
CA TYR A 401 48.96 -72.89 0.63
C TYR A 401 50.37 -72.64 1.21
N TYR A 402 50.70 -71.43 1.70
CA TYR A 402 52.07 -71.12 2.15
C TYR A 402 52.51 -71.79 3.43
N GLY A 403 51.57 -72.10 4.34
CA GLY A 403 51.86 -72.47 5.72
C GLY A 403 53.00 -73.50 5.88
N PRO A 404 52.97 -74.62 5.14
CA PRO A 404 53.97 -75.69 5.25
C PRO A 404 55.35 -75.37 4.66
N PHE A 405 55.44 -74.47 3.68
CA PHE A 405 56.66 -74.21 2.89
C PHE A 405 57.64 -73.25 3.60
N THR A 406 58.93 -73.30 3.24
CA THR A 406 59.97 -72.37 3.72
C THR A 406 60.00 -71.09 2.88
N GLY A 407 60.69 -70.04 3.34
CA GLY A 407 60.71 -68.72 2.67
C GLY A 407 61.11 -68.75 1.19
N GLY A 408 62.16 -69.51 0.84
CA GLY A 408 62.59 -69.65 -0.56
C GLY A 408 61.57 -70.35 -1.45
N PHE A 409 60.87 -71.37 -0.92
CA PHE A 409 59.79 -72.04 -1.64
C PHE A 409 58.57 -71.11 -1.81
N ARG A 410 58.21 -70.37 -0.77
CA ARG A 410 57.10 -69.40 -0.83
C ARG A 410 57.32 -68.35 -1.92
N GLN A 411 58.53 -67.78 -1.99
CA GLN A 411 58.84 -66.78 -3.04
C GLN A 411 58.68 -67.39 -4.45
N ARG A 412 59.26 -68.57 -4.70
CA ARG A 412 59.15 -69.25 -5.99
C ARG A 412 57.71 -69.60 -6.36
N ILE A 413 56.89 -69.96 -5.38
CA ILE A 413 55.48 -70.28 -5.58
C ILE A 413 54.73 -69.05 -6.08
N VAL A 414 54.89 -67.88 -5.44
CA VAL A 414 54.22 -66.65 -5.90
C VAL A 414 54.83 -66.07 -7.15
N ASP A 415 56.14 -66.18 -7.39
CA ASP A 415 56.72 -65.71 -8.66
C ASP A 415 56.15 -66.47 -9.87
N GLN A 416 55.64 -67.69 -9.65
CA GLN A 416 54.97 -68.51 -10.67
C GLN A 416 53.47 -68.19 -10.82
N TRP A 417 52.83 -67.61 -9.79
CA TRP A 417 51.41 -67.28 -9.78
C TRP A 417 51.15 -65.84 -10.20
#